data_AF-A0A8G1H6T2-F1
#
_entry.id   AF-A0A8G1H6T2-F1
#
_cell.length_a   1.000
_cell.length_b   1.000
_cell.length_c   1.000
_cell.angle_alpha   90.00
_cell.angle_beta   90.00
_cell.angle_gamma   90.00
#
_symmetry.space_group_name_H-M   'P 1'
#
loop_
_entity.id
_entity.type
_entity.pdbx_description
1 polymer ?
#
loop_
_entity_poly.entity_id
_entity_poly.type
_entity_poly.pdbx_seq_one_letter_code
_entity_poly.pdbx_strand_id
1 'polypeptide(L)'
;MMDQSSLRKVGALWAITHGIVTAIAPRKTSVKMTKNMLRKNFENADDLEAKSGYVRQLRALGIGLAAAGIAGLTMEKVAESKDEDSQE
;
A
#
# COMPACT_ATOMS: atom_id res chain seq x y z
N MET A 1 -15.19 -19.62 8.53
CA MET A 1 -14.87 -18.29 9.07
C MET A 1 -13.35 -18.17 9.03
N MET A 2 -12.80 -17.10 8.45
CA MET A 2 -11.36 -16.86 8.49
C MET A 2 -10.96 -16.46 9.91
N ASP A 3 -9.85 -17.02 10.40
CA ASP A 3 -9.29 -16.67 11.69
C ASP A 3 -8.78 -15.22 11.71
N GLN A 4 -8.90 -14.53 12.85
CA GLN A 4 -8.56 -13.11 12.96
C GLN A 4 -7.06 -12.84 12.75
N SER A 5 -6.17 -13.76 13.12
CA SER A 5 -4.73 -13.68 12.82
C SER A 5 -4.49 -13.79 11.32
N SER A 6 -5.18 -14.72 10.65
CA SER A 6 -5.04 -14.91 9.20
C SER A 6 -5.45 -13.66 8.41
N LEU A 7 -6.52 -12.97 8.83
CA LEU A 7 -6.98 -11.71 8.25
C LEU A 7 -5.95 -10.57 8.42
N ARG A 8 -5.29 -10.49 9.59
CA ARG A 8 -4.25 -9.49 9.86
C ARG A 8 -3.00 -9.73 9.00
N LYS A 9 -2.54 -10.98 8.90
CA LYS A 9 -1.40 -11.37 8.05
C LYS A 9 -1.68 -11.04 6.57
N VAL A 10 -2.88 -11.37 6.08
CA VAL A 10 -3.31 -11.06 4.70
C VAL A 10 -3.39 -9.55 4.46
N GLY A 11 -3.99 -8.80 5.38
CA GLY A 11 -4.09 -7.34 5.29
C GLY A 11 -2.72 -6.66 5.26
N ALA A 12 -1.77 -7.16 6.07
CA ALA A 12 -0.42 -6.65 6.11
C ALA A 12 0.36 -6.96 4.81
N LEU A 13 0.26 -8.19 4.28
CA LEU A 13 0.82 -8.56 2.97
C LEU A 13 0.25 -7.70 1.83
N TRP A 14 -1.05 -7.45 1.85
CA TRP A 14 -1.71 -6.57 0.89
C TRP A 14 -1.16 -5.14 0.97
N ALA A 15 -1.03 -4.57 2.19
CA ALA A 15 -0.48 -3.24 2.41
C ALA A 15 0.97 -3.12 1.91
N ILE A 16 1.82 -4.12 2.16
CA ILE A 16 3.20 -4.18 1.66
C ILE A 16 3.22 -4.14 0.14
N THR A 17 2.46 -5.04 -0.49
CA THR A 17 2.42 -5.18 -1.95
C THR A 17 1.92 -3.88 -2.59
N HIS A 18 0.82 -3.32 -2.07
CA HIS A 18 0.24 -2.09 -2.59
C HIS A 18 1.15 -0.87 -2.36
N GLY A 19 1.82 -0.79 -1.22
CA GLY A 19 2.76 0.27 -0.88
C GLY A 19 3.99 0.28 -1.80
N ILE A 20 4.59 -0.89 -2.05
CA ILE A 20 5.73 -1.05 -2.96
C ILE A 20 5.35 -0.66 -4.39
N VAL A 21 4.22 -1.17 -4.89
CA VAL A 21 3.72 -0.84 -6.24
C VAL A 21 3.50 0.67 -6.40
N THR A 22 2.94 1.30 -5.38
CA THR A 22 2.70 2.76 -5.35
C THR A 22 4.01 3.56 -5.29
N ALA A 23 5.03 3.05 -4.60
CA ALA A 23 6.34 3.71 -4.49
C ALA A 23 7.18 3.61 -5.77
N ILE A 24 7.18 2.46 -6.44
CA ILE A 24 8.00 2.23 -7.64
C ILE A 24 7.37 2.89 -8.87
N ALA A 25 6.04 2.79 -9.00
CA ALA A 25 5.34 3.20 -10.22
C ALA A 25 4.16 4.18 -10.00
N PRO A 26 4.34 5.28 -9.23
CA PRO A 26 3.25 6.23 -8.93
C PRO A 26 2.66 6.86 -10.21
N ARG A 27 3.49 7.05 -11.25
CA ARG A 27 3.05 7.57 -12.55
C ARG A 27 2.26 6.56 -13.40
N LYS A 28 2.56 5.25 -13.30
CA LYS A 28 1.88 4.22 -14.12
C LYS A 28 0.57 3.76 -13.50
N THR A 29 0.47 3.76 -12.16
CA THR A 29 -0.72 3.26 -11.46
C THR A 29 -1.64 4.41 -11.07
N SER A 30 -1.18 5.35 -10.23
CA SER A 30 -2.05 6.43 -9.73
C SER A 30 -2.29 7.52 -10.77
N VAL A 31 -1.23 8.05 -11.41
CA VAL A 31 -1.40 9.16 -12.37
C VAL A 31 -2.19 8.70 -13.59
N LYS A 32 -1.94 7.50 -14.12
CA LYS A 32 -2.70 6.97 -15.26
C LYS A 32 -4.16 6.68 -14.91
N MET A 33 -4.45 6.17 -13.72
CA MET A 33 -5.81 5.89 -13.27
C MET A 33 -6.60 7.19 -13.01
N THR A 34 -5.99 8.15 -12.33
CA THR A 34 -6.57 9.50 -12.13
C THR A 34 -6.78 10.19 -13.47
N LYS A 35 -5.79 10.15 -14.37
CA LYS A 35 -5.90 10.68 -15.74
C LYS A 35 -7.03 10.00 -16.52
N ASN A 36 -7.19 8.69 -16.41
CA ASN A 36 -8.28 7.97 -17.07
C ASN A 36 -9.67 8.28 -16.48
N MET A 37 -9.77 8.52 -15.17
CA MET A 37 -11.00 9.02 -14.53
C MET A 37 -11.33 10.46 -14.97
N LEU A 38 -10.33 11.34 -15.02
CA LEU A 38 -10.49 12.73 -15.48
C LEU A 38 -10.81 12.80 -16.98
N ARG A 39 -10.23 11.91 -17.80
CA ARG A 39 -10.46 11.83 -19.24
C ARG A 39 -11.90 11.51 -19.61
N LYS A 40 -12.62 10.79 -18.75
CA LYS A 40 -14.07 10.57 -18.93
C LYS A 40 -14.90 11.85 -18.76
N ASN A 41 -14.33 12.90 -18.16
CA ASN A 41 -15.03 14.15 -17.83
C ASN A 41 -14.44 15.39 -18.53
N PHE A 42 -13.22 15.31 -19.07
CA PHE A 42 -12.51 16.42 -19.72
C PHE A 42 -11.76 15.95 -20.97
N GLU A 43 -11.99 16.63 -22.10
CA GLU A 43 -11.33 16.34 -23.38
C GLU A 43 -9.82 16.65 -23.36
N ASN A 44 -9.36 17.53 -22.46
CA ASN A 44 -7.96 17.95 -22.34
C ASN A 44 -7.15 17.19 -21.28
N ALA A 45 -7.70 16.09 -20.74
CA ALA A 45 -7.04 15.34 -19.67
C ALA A 45 -5.72 14.67 -20.12
N ASP A 46 -5.53 14.48 -21.43
CA ASP A 46 -4.33 13.86 -21.99
C ASP A 46 -3.06 14.72 -21.89
N ASP A 47 -3.19 16.03 -21.66
CA ASP A 47 -2.07 16.97 -21.45
C ASP A 47 -1.70 17.18 -19.97
N LEU A 48 -2.43 16.56 -19.04
CA LEU A 48 -2.15 16.72 -17.61
C LEU A 48 -0.93 15.90 -17.21
N GLU A 49 0.23 16.54 -17.19
CA GLU A 49 1.43 16.00 -16.58
C GLU A 49 1.40 16.16 -15.05
N ALA A 50 1.56 15.04 -14.34
CA ALA A 50 1.67 15.07 -12.89
C ALA A 50 2.92 15.84 -12.44
N LYS A 51 2.70 16.95 -11.71
CA LYS A 51 3.74 17.76 -11.07
C LYS A 51 4.68 16.87 -10.27
N SER A 52 5.99 17.10 -10.41
CA SER A 52 7.04 16.29 -9.77
C SER A 52 6.88 16.17 -8.24
N GLY A 53 6.39 17.22 -7.59
CA GLY A 53 6.06 17.22 -6.15
C GLY A 53 4.96 16.24 -5.76
N TYR A 54 3.93 16.07 -6.61
CA TYR A 54 2.85 15.10 -6.38
C TYR A 54 3.34 13.65 -6.50
N VAL A 55 4.20 13.40 -7.48
CA VAL A 55 4.85 12.09 -7.64
C VAL A 55 5.68 11.73 -6.41
N ARG A 56 6.41 12.71 -5.84
CA ARG A 56 7.22 12.51 -4.64
C ARG A 56 6.36 12.19 -3.42
N GLN A 57 5.20 12.84 -3.28
CA GLN A 57 4.25 12.55 -2.20
C GLN A 57 3.65 11.13 -2.32
N LEU A 58 3.28 10.71 -3.54
CA LEU A 58 2.79 9.35 -3.76
C LEU A 58 3.84 8.29 -3.43
N ARG A 59 5.12 8.55 -3.73
CA ARG A 59 6.21 7.67 -3.30
C ARG A 59 6.31 7.56 -1.78
N ALA A 60 6.29 8.70 -1.09
CA ALA A 60 6.35 8.72 0.37
C ALA A 60 5.16 7.97 1.01
N LEU A 61 3.96 8.16 0.47
CA LEU A 61 2.76 7.42 0.87
C LEU A 61 2.92 5.91 0.66
N GLY A 62 3.37 5.48 -0.52
CA GLY A 62 3.61 4.06 -0.81
C GLY A 62 4.64 3.43 0.14
N ILE A 63 5.74 4.13 0.41
CA ILE A 63 6.77 3.67 1.37
C ILE A 63 6.20 3.57 2.78
N GLY A 64 5.43 4.58 3.23
CA GLY A 64 4.81 4.58 4.56
C GLY A 64 3.82 3.42 4.72
N LEU A 65 3.01 3.15 3.69
CA LEU A 65 2.08 2.02 3.70
C LEU A 65 2.81 0.67 3.77
N ALA A 66 3.91 0.52 3.01
CA ALA A 66 4.71 -0.69 3.06
C ALA A 66 5.37 -0.89 4.43
N ALA A 67 5.92 0.16 5.03
CA ALA A 67 6.51 0.13 6.37
C ALA A 67 5.47 -0.26 7.44
N ALA A 68 4.25 0.28 7.35
CA ALA A 68 3.17 -0.07 8.26
C ALA A 68 2.77 -1.56 8.15
N GLY A 69 2.71 -2.10 6.93
CA GLY A 69 2.43 -3.53 6.71
C GLY A 69 3.54 -4.43 7.29
N ILE A 70 4.81 -4.06 7.11
CA ILE A 70 5.95 -4.79 7.72
C ILE A 70 5.83 -4.77 9.25
N ALA A 71 5.58 -3.61 9.85
CA ALA A 71 5.39 -3.48 11.29
C ALA A 71 4.21 -4.33 11.80
N GLY A 72 3.11 -4.39 11.06
CA GLY A 72 1.97 -5.26 11.39
C GLY A 72 2.34 -6.74 11.40
N LEU A 73 3.11 -7.21 10.41
CA LEU A 73 3.58 -8.60 10.36
C LEU A 73 4.56 -8.93 11.49
N THR A 74 5.47 -8.02 11.84
CA THR A 74 6.42 -8.26 12.93
C THR A 74 5.71 -8.31 14.28
N MET A 75 4.71 -7.45 14.51
CA MET A 75 3.90 -7.49 15.73
C MET A 75 3.12 -8.81 15.86
N GLU A 76 2.53 -9.29 14.76
CA GLU A 76 1.83 -10.58 14.75
C GLU A 76 2.79 -11.75 15.02
N LYS A 77 3.99 -11.73 14.44
CA LYS A 77 5.03 -12.74 14.68
C LYS A 77 5.44 -12.79 16.16
N VAL A 78 5.60 -11.62 16.79
CA VAL A 78 5.97 -11.52 18.22
C VAL A 78 4.83 -11.97 19.13
N ALA A 79 3.57 -11.71 18.76
CA ALA A 79 2.41 -12.19 19.51
C ALA A 79 2.32 -13.73 19.48
N GLU A 80 2.45 -14.33 18.30
CA GLU A 80 2.44 -15.79 18.12
C GLU A 80 3.54 -16.48 18.95
N SER A 81 4.76 -15.93 18.99
CA SER A 81 5.84 -16.49 19.81
C SER A 81 5.62 -16.37 21.32
N LYS A 82 4.88 -15.36 21.81
CA LYS A 82 4.56 -15.23 23.24
C LYS A 82 3.50 -16.22 23.70
N ASP A 83 2.56 -16.54 22.82
CA ASP A 83 1.52 -17.52 23.10
C ASP A 83 2.10 -18.95 23.17
N GLU A 84 3.16 -19.24 22.39
CA GLU A 84 3.91 -20.50 22.45
C GLU A 84 4.70 -20.66 23.76
N ASP A 85 5.45 -19.63 24.19
CA ASP A 85 6.23 -19.64 25.45
C ASP A 85 5.35 -19.71 26.72
N SER A 86 4.06 -19.34 26.64
CA SER A 86 3.14 -19.35 27.79
C SER A 86 2.47 -20.70 28.03
N GLN A 87 2.73 -21.70 27.18
CA GLN A 87 2.16 -23.05 27.30
C GLN A 87 3.17 -24.13 27.74
N GLU A 88 4.42 -23.75 28.07
CA GLU A 88 5.37 -24.58 28.84
C GLU A 88 5.30 -24.28 30.35
#